data_AF-A0A4Z1R988-F1
#
_entry.id   AF-A0A4Z1R988-F1
#
_cell.length_a   1.000
_cell.length_b   1.000
_cell.length_c   1.000
_cell.angle_alpha   90.00
_cell.angle_beta   90.00
_cell.angle_gamma   90.00
#
_symmetry.space_group_name_H-M   'P 1'
#
loop_
_entity.id
_entity.type
_entity.pdbx_description
1 polymer ?
#
loop_
_entity_poly.entity_id
_entity_poly.type
_entity_poly.pdbx_seq_one_letter_code
_entity_poly.pdbx_strand_id
1 'polypeptide(L)' 'MDVEALLRAALREAGYGPDAIGSALPRIMRILQAEDVRIEAGRALSRKEREYVRVQLEMGVDVSEIVAGLKR' A
#
# COMPACT_ATOMS: atom_id res chain seq x y z
N MET A 1 3.16 -16.85 2.68
CA MET A 1 4.43 -16.11 2.72
C MET A 1 4.06 -14.63 2.73
N ASP A 2 4.57 -13.87 3.68
CA ASP A 2 4.27 -12.44 3.81
C ASP A 2 4.78 -11.66 2.57
N VAL A 3 3.93 -10.80 1.99
CA VAL A 3 4.25 -9.99 0.81
C VAL A 3 5.47 -9.10 1.09
N GLU A 4 5.56 -8.57 2.31
CA GLU A 4 6.69 -7.75 2.71
C GLU A 4 7.99 -8.56 2.70
N ALA A 5 7.96 -9.79 3.22
CA ALA A 5 9.11 -10.70 3.20
C ALA A 5 9.54 -11.06 1.77
N LEU A 6 8.59 -11.32 0.87
CA LEU A 6 8.88 -11.60 -0.54
C LEU A 6 9.55 -10.39 -1.22
N LEU A 7 9.02 -9.18 -1.01
CA LEU A 7 9.59 -7.96 -1.57
C LEU A 7 10.99 -7.68 -1.02
N ARG A 8 11.22 -7.90 0.27
CA ARG A 8 12.56 -7.79 0.88
C ARG A 8 13.55 -8.75 0.22
N ALA A 9 13.15 -10.00 -0.02
CA ALA A 9 13.99 -10.99 -0.71
C ALA A 9 14.28 -10.56 -2.16
N ALA A 10 13.25 -10.20 -2.92
CA ALA A 10 13.39 -9.79 -4.31
C ALA A 10 14.28 -8.54 -4.48
N LEU A 11 14.12 -7.53 -3.62
CA LEU A 11 14.96 -6.33 -3.66
C LEU A 11 16.41 -6.64 -3.28
N ARG A 12 16.63 -7.54 -2.32
CA ARG A 12 17.99 -7.99 -1.98
C ARG A 12 18.64 -8.73 -3.15
N GLU A 13 17.91 -9.63 -3.81
CA GLU A 13 18.39 -10.35 -5.01
C GLU A 13 18.70 -9.40 -6.18
N ALA A 14 17.93 -8.33 -6.32
CA ALA A 14 18.17 -7.27 -7.30
C ALA A 14 19.36 -6.34 -6.94
N GLY A 15 20.05 -6.59 -5.82
CA GLY A 15 21.26 -5.85 -5.42
C GLY A 15 21.00 -4.58 -4.60
N TYR A 16 19.77 -4.35 -4.12
CA TYR A 16 19.51 -3.22 -3.23
C TYR A 16 20.09 -3.47 -1.84
N GLY A 17 20.74 -2.44 -1.28
CA GLY A 17 21.28 -2.47 0.07
C GLY A 17 20.19 -2.43 1.16
N PRO A 18 20.51 -2.85 2.40
CA PRO A 18 19.56 -2.86 3.52
C PRO A 18 18.88 -1.51 3.79
N ASP A 19 19.62 -0.40 3.70
CA ASP A 19 19.08 0.95 3.94
C ASP A 19 18.13 1.40 2.83
N ALA A 20 18.46 1.08 1.57
CA ALA A 20 17.59 1.36 0.42
C ALA A 20 16.29 0.56 0.54
N ILE A 21 16.38 -0.71 0.94
CA ILE A 21 15.20 -1.55 1.20
C ILE A 21 14.38 -0.97 2.35
N GLY A 22 15.01 -0.67 3.48
CA GLY A 22 14.33 -0.14 4.68
C GLY A 22 13.60 1.18 4.43
N SER A 23 14.18 2.06 3.62
CA SER A 23 13.57 3.35 3.25
C SER A 23 12.48 3.23 2.18
N ALA A 24 12.64 2.36 1.19
CA ALA A 24 11.69 2.23 0.07
C ALA A 24 10.47 1.36 0.41
N LEU A 25 10.66 0.31 1.21
CA LEU A 25 9.65 -0.72 1.41
C LEU A 25 8.32 -0.19 2.00
N PRO A 26 8.30 0.69 3.03
CA PRO A 26 7.04 1.26 3.53
C PRO A 26 6.25 2.03 2.48
N ARG A 27 6.94 2.64 1.50
CA ARG A 27 6.28 3.31 0.38
C ARG A 27 5.72 2.31 -0.62
N ILE A 28 6.45 1.26 -0.94
CA ILE A 28 5.98 0.18 -1.84
C ILE A 28 4.74 -0.49 -1.24
N MET A 29 4.77 -0.84 0.04
CA MET A 29 3.63 -1.46 0.72
C MET A 29 2.38 -0.59 0.65
N ARG A 30 2.49 0.73 0.92
CA ARG A 30 1.35 1.65 0.79
C ARG A 30 0.80 1.75 -0.64
N ILE A 31 1.66 1.65 -1.66
CA ILE A 31 1.21 1.64 -3.07
C ILE A 31 0.39 0.38 -3.34
N LEU A 32 0.85 -0.78 -2.86
CA LEU A 32 0.13 -2.05 -3.03
C LEU A 32 -1.21 -2.02 -2.28
N GLN A 33 -1.22 -1.56 -1.03
CA GLN A 33 -2.45 -1.42 -0.25
C GLN A 33 -3.45 -0.44 -0.88
N ALA A 34 -2.98 0.67 -1.46
CA ALA A 34 -3.86 1.59 -2.18
C ALA A 34 -4.51 0.94 -3.42
N GLU A 35 -3.80 0.02 -4.07
CA GLU A 35 -4.33 -0.78 -5.16
C GLU A 35 -5.33 -1.84 -4.65
N ASP A 36 -5.06 -2.46 -3.51
CA ASP A 36 -6.01 -3.38 -2.86
C ASP A 36 -7.33 -2.66 -2.53
N VAL A 37 -7.28 -1.44 -1.99
CA VAL A 37 -8.47 -0.59 -1.77
C VAL A 37 -9.24 -0.37 -3.08
N ARG A 38 -8.54 -0.09 -4.19
CA ARG A 38 -9.18 0.13 -5.51
C ARG A 38 -9.86 -1.14 -6.02
N ILE A 39 -9.19 -2.28 -5.88
CA ILE A 39 -9.71 -3.60 -6.28
C ILE A 39 -10.96 -3.92 -5.44
N GLU A 40 -10.88 -3.79 -4.12
CA GLU A 40 -11.98 -4.12 -3.21
C GLU A 40 -13.17 -3.15 -3.33
N ALA A 41 -12.91 -1.88 -3.60
CA ALA A 41 -13.98 -0.92 -3.92
C ALA A 41 -14.73 -1.28 -5.21
N GLY A 42 -14.14 -2.07 -6.10
CA GLY A 42 -14.76 -2.53 -7.35
C GLY A 42 -14.98 -1.44 -8.39
N ARG A 43 -14.35 -0.26 -8.22
CA ARG A 43 -14.48 0.89 -9.12
C ARG A 43 -13.24 1.77 -9.13
N ALA A 44 -13.16 2.64 -10.13
CA ALA A 44 -12.17 3.70 -10.11
C ALA A 44 -12.43 4.69 -8.95
N LEU A 45 -11.34 5.12 -8.31
CA LEU A 45 -11.37 6.15 -7.28
C LEU A 45 -11.17 7.53 -7.93
N SER A 46 -11.99 8.49 -7.53
CA SER A 46 -11.81 9.90 -7.85
C SER A 46 -10.50 10.44 -7.27
N ARG A 47 -10.09 11.64 -7.70
CA ARG A 47 -8.89 12.30 -7.14
C ARG A 47 -9.01 12.51 -5.62
N LYS A 48 -10.18 12.90 -5.12
CA LYS A 48 -10.43 13.15 -3.70
C LYS A 48 -10.36 11.84 -2.90
N GLU A 49 -10.91 10.76 -3.43
CA GLU A 49 -10.87 9.45 -2.78
C GLU A 49 -9.45 8.88 -2.75
N ARG A 50 -8.68 9.01 -3.83
CA ARG A 50 -7.26 8.61 -3.83
C ARG A 50 -6.45 9.34 -2.76
N GLU A 51 -6.70 10.63 -2.59
CA GLU A 51 -6.05 11.42 -1.54
C GLU A 51 -6.49 10.97 -0.14
N TYR A 52 -7.77 10.69 0.06
CA TYR A 52 -8.28 10.11 1.31
C TYR A 52 -7.56 8.79 1.62
N VAL A 53 -7.54 7.84 0.68
CA VAL A 53 -6.86 6.54 0.84
C VAL A 53 -5.39 6.72 1.20
N ARG A 54 -4.67 7.60 0.50
CA ARG A 54 -3.26 7.90 0.77
C ARG A 54 -3.04 8.32 2.22
N VAL A 55 -3.85 9.25 2.72
CA VAL A 55 -3.75 9.77 4.09
C VAL A 55 -4.11 8.70 5.12
N GLN A 56 -5.15 7.91 4.88
CA GLN A 56 -5.53 6.82 5.81
C GLN A 56 -4.43 5.76 5.92
N LEU A 57 -3.82 5.36 4.80
CA LEU A 57 -2.69 4.43 4.80
C LEU A 57 -1.44 5.01 5.47
N GLU A 58 -1.21 6.32 5.37
CA GLU A 58 -0.16 7.02 6.11
C GLU A 58 -0.39 6.99 7.63
N MET A 59 -1.64 6.93 8.06
CA MET A 59 -2.01 6.80 9.48
C MET A 59 -2.06 5.34 9.96
N GLY A 60 -1.80 4.37 9.07
CA GLY A 60 -1.80 2.94 9.41
C GLY A 60 -3.19 2.31 9.49
N VAL A 61 -4.21 2.92 8.88
CA VAL A 61 -5.56 2.34 8.81
C VAL A 61 -5.59 1.17 7.85
N ASP A 62 -6.31 0.11 8.21
CA ASP A 62 -6.44 -1.10 7.41
C ASP A 62 -7.27 -0.87 6.12
N VAL A 63 -6.96 -1.66 5.08
CA VAL A 63 -7.63 -1.60 3.77
C VAL A 63 -9.15 -1.76 3.92
N SER A 64 -9.61 -2.71 4.74
CA SER A 64 -11.04 -2.99 4.91
C SER A 64 -11.79 -1.81 5.57
N GLU A 65 -11.16 -1.14 6.53
CA GLU A 65 -11.70 0.05 7.18
C GLU A 65 -11.80 1.23 6.21
N ILE A 66 -10.77 1.42 5.38
CA ILE A 66 -10.75 2.45 4.34
C ILE A 66 -11.88 2.22 3.33
N VAL A 67 -12.05 0.98 2.86
CA VAL A 67 -13.12 0.59 1.92
C VAL A 67 -14.50 0.82 2.55
N ALA A 68 -14.67 0.49 3.83
CA ALA A 68 -15.91 0.77 4.55
C ALA A 68 -16.19 2.29 4.65
N GLY A 69 -15.15 3.11 4.80
CA GLY A 69 -15.25 4.57 4.78
C GLY A 69 -15.64 5.15 3.41
N LEU A 70 -15.25 4.51 2.31
CA LEU A 70 -15.58 4.93 0.93
C LEU A 70 -17.01 4.57 0.50
N LYS A 71 -17.68 3.65 1.20
CA LYS A 71 -19.06 3.21 0.91
C LYS A 71 -20.12 4.07 1.61
N ARG A 72 -19.71 4.95 2.53
CA ARG A 72 -20.58 5.90 3.23
C ARG A 72 -20.70 7.20 2.46
#